data_AF-A0A358N958-F1
#
_entry.id   AF-A0A358N958-F1
#
_cell.length_a   1.000
_cell.length_b   1.000
_cell.length_c   1.000
_cell.angle_alpha   90.00
_cell.angle_beta   90.00
_cell.angle_gamma   90.00
#
_symmetry.space_group_name_H-M   'P 1'
#
loop_
_entity.id
_entity.type
_entity.pdbx_description
1 polymer ?
#
loop_
_entity_poly.entity_id
_entity_poly.type
_entity_poly.pdbx_seq_one_letter_code
_entity_poly.pdbx_strand_id
1 'polypeptide(L)' 'MAKSDLDGRFRIKNLPVRKHIFRVWHERLGFLRSVPLGQHSTDPTGRVEITIERGMNQWKTAHLGPDLFLHHTDNA' A
#
# COMPACT_ATOMS: atom_id res chain seq x y z
N MET A 1 -11.04 -1.76 6.46
CA MET A 1 -9.62 -1.33 6.48
C MET A 1 -8.80 -2.47 7.06
N ALA A 2 -7.63 -2.76 6.49
CA ALA A 2 -6.68 -3.72 7.07
C ALA A 2 -5.46 -2.94 7.58
N LYS A 3 -4.98 -3.28 8.77
CA LYS A 3 -3.77 -2.70 9.37
C LYS A 3 -2.66 -3.74 9.35
N SER A 4 -1.45 -3.32 9.05
CA SER A 4 -0.28 -4.17 9.19
C SER A 4 0.02 -4.48 10.65
N ASP A 5 0.53 -5.67 10.92
CA ASP A 5 1.10 -6.04 12.22
C ASP A 5 2.50 -5.43 12.43
N LEU A 6 3.15 -5.79 13.54
CA LEU A 6 4.50 -5.32 13.89
C LEU A 6 5.55 -5.71 12.85
N ASP A 7 5.32 -6.79 12.10
CA ASP A 7 6.20 -7.27 11.03
C ASP A 7 5.85 -6.64 9.67
N GLY A 8 4.90 -5.70 9.63
CA GLY A 8 4.46 -5.04 8.41
C GLY A 8 3.50 -5.88 7.55
N ARG A 9 3.01 -7.02 8.05
CA ARG A 9 2.15 -7.95 7.30
C ARG A 9 0.68 -7.64 7.53
N PHE A 10 -0.14 -7.79 6.49
CA PHE A 10 -1.60 -7.72 6.61
C PHE A 10 -2.26 -8.81 5.75
N ARG A 11 -3.50 -9.16 6.10
CA ARG A 11 -4.32 -10.08 5.31
C ARG A 11 -5.74 -9.57 5.17
N ILE A 12 -6.25 -9.58 3.96
CA ILE A 12 -7.68 -9.35 3.67
C ILE A 12 -8.29 -10.68 3.26
N LYS A 13 -9.30 -11.15 4.01
CA LYS A 13 -9.99 -12.41 3.72
C LYS A 13 -11.19 -12.16 2.80
N ASN A 14 -11.59 -13.21 2.08
CA ASN A 14 -12.82 -13.24 1.27
C ASN A 14 -12.92 -12.09 0.24
N LEU A 15 -11.78 -11.70 -0.33
CA LEU A 15 -11.75 -10.66 -1.34
C LEU A 15 -12.33 -11.21 -2.66
N PRO A 16 -13.33 -10.55 -3.27
CA PRO A 16 -13.92 -11.02 -4.52
C PRO A 16 -12.89 -11.09 -5.67
N VAL A 17 -13.02 -12.07 -6.54
CA VAL A 17 -12.21 -12.16 -7.78
C VAL A 17 -12.68 -11.06 -8.73
N ARG A 18 -11.93 -9.96 -8.79
CA ARG A 18 -12.13 -8.81 -9.69
C ARG A 18 -10.98 -7.82 -9.54
N LYS A 19 -11.08 -6.73 -10.29
CA LYS A 19 -10.26 -5.53 -10.13
C LYS A 19 -10.68 -4.76 -8.87
N HIS A 20 -9.69 -4.40 -8.06
CA HIS A 20 -9.86 -3.58 -6.85
C HIS A 20 -8.93 -2.38 -6.88
N ILE A 21 -9.39 -1.28 -6.28
CA ILE A 21 -8.57 -0.11 -6.01
C ILE A 21 -8.23 -0.14 -4.53
N PHE A 22 -6.94 -0.29 -4.21
CA PHE A 22 -6.43 -0.20 -2.86
C PHE A 22 -5.81 1.18 -2.65
N ARG A 23 -5.86 1.63 -1.40
CA ARG A 23 -5.14 2.84 -0.97
C ARG A 23 -4.18 2.46 0.14
N VAL A 24 -2.90 2.78 -0.04
CA VAL A 24 -1.91 2.66 1.03
C VAL A 24 -2.02 3.90 1.91
N TRP A 25 -2.18 3.68 3.22
CA TRP A 25 -2.36 4.73 4.20
C TRP A 25 -1.43 4.51 5.39
N HIS A 26 -1.02 5.61 6.02
CA HIS A 26 -0.20 5.64 7.23
C HIS A 26 -0.69 6.75 8.16
N GLU A 27 -0.33 6.68 9.44
CA GLU A 27 -0.79 7.61 10.47
C GLU A 27 -0.17 9.03 10.38
N ARG A 28 0.95 9.20 9.64
CA ARG A 28 1.51 10.54 9.41
C ARG A 28 0.67 11.32 8.39
N LEU A 29 0.72 12.65 8.46
CA LEU A 29 0.01 13.51 7.50
C LEU A 29 0.49 13.24 6.07
N GLY A 30 -0.46 13.14 5.14
CA GLY A 30 -0.19 12.94 3.71
C GLY A 30 -0.52 11.54 3.18
N PHE A 31 -0.06 11.27 1.95
CA PHE A 31 -0.19 9.97 1.29
C PHE A 31 1.20 9.48 0.91
N LEU A 32 1.41 8.16 0.93
CA LEU A 32 2.58 7.57 0.31
C LEU A 32 2.38 7.54 -1.21
N ARG A 33 3.04 8.47 -1.90
CA ARG A 33 2.98 8.63 -3.35
C ARG A 33 4.05 7.77 -4.02
N SER A 34 3.77 7.26 -5.21
CA SER A 34 4.74 6.52 -6.03
C SER A 34 5.39 5.33 -5.31
N VAL A 35 4.64 4.67 -4.42
CA VAL A 35 5.14 3.52 -3.65
C VAL A 35 5.26 2.31 -4.57
N PRO A 36 6.47 1.73 -4.72
CA PRO A 36 6.64 0.52 -5.50
C PRO A 36 6.00 -0.69 -4.77
N LEU A 37 5.05 -1.36 -5.43
CA LEU A 37 4.34 -2.53 -4.95
C LEU A 37 4.48 -3.67 -5.97
N GLY A 38 5.67 -4.28 -6.00
CA GLY A 38 6.02 -5.27 -7.02
C GLY A 38 6.14 -4.62 -8.40
N GLN A 39 5.31 -5.04 -9.36
CA GLN A 39 5.24 -4.44 -10.70
C GLN A 39 4.31 -3.22 -10.77
N HIS A 40 3.60 -2.91 -9.68
CA HIS A 40 2.70 -1.76 -9.61
C HIS A 40 3.34 -0.62 -8.83
N SER A 41 2.83 0.59 -9.00
CA SER A 41 3.15 1.73 -8.15
C SER A 41 1.87 2.47 -7.76
N THR A 42 1.87 3.12 -6.60
CA THR A 42 0.74 3.99 -6.23
C THR A 42 0.74 5.27 -7.06
N ASP A 43 -0.45 5.78 -7.35
CA ASP A 43 -0.65 7.09 -7.94
C ASP A 43 -0.28 8.22 -6.95
N PRO A 44 -0.29 9.50 -7.38
CA PRO A 44 -0.01 10.64 -6.50
C PRO A 44 -0.97 10.79 -5.30
N THR A 45 -2.06 10.04 -5.27
CA THR A 45 -3.05 10.01 -4.16
C THR A 45 -2.91 8.78 -3.26
N GLY A 46 -1.92 7.93 -3.53
CA GLY A 46 -1.62 6.71 -2.79
C GLY A 46 -2.48 5.51 -3.19
N ARG A 47 -3.15 5.54 -4.35
CA ARG A 47 -4.00 4.45 -4.84
C ARG A 47 -3.27 3.55 -5.83
N VAL A 48 -3.58 2.26 -5.79
CA VAL A 48 -3.08 1.25 -6.72
C VAL A 48 -4.22 0.35 -7.15
N GLU A 49 -4.22 -0.02 -8.42
CA GLU A 49 -5.18 -0.95 -8.97
C GLU A 49 -4.56 -2.36 -9.03
N ILE A 50 -5.27 -3.34 -8.47
CA ILE A 50 -4.83 -4.74 -8.41
C ILE A 50 -5.97 -5.63 -8.88
N THR A 51 -5.67 -6.51 -9.85
CA THR A 51 -6.57 -7.58 -10.25
C THR A 51 -6.36 -8.79 -9.36
N ILE A 52 -7.43 -9.23 -8.71
CA ILE A 52 -7.40 -10.39 -7.83
C ILE A 52 -7.97 -11.57 -8.58
N GLU A 53 -7.13 -12.57 -8.79
CA GLU A 53 -7.48 -13.78 -9.51
C GLU A 53 -7.83 -14.92 -8.55
N ARG A 54 -8.51 -15.94 -9.08
CA ARG A 54 -8.82 -17.15 -8.31
C ARG A 54 -7.51 -17.81 -7.87
N GLY A 55 -7.37 -18.08 -6.57
CA GLY A 55 -6.19 -18.74 -5.99
C GLY A 55 -5.05 -17.78 -5.62
N MET A 56 -5.20 -16.48 -5.86
CA MET A 56 -4.22 -15.46 -5.49
C MET A 56 -4.24 -15.18 -3.98
N ASN A 57 -3.64 -16.08 -3.20
CA ASN A 57 -3.58 -15.99 -1.73
C ASN A 57 -2.34 -15.27 -1.20
N GLN A 58 -1.36 -15.04 -2.07
CA GLN A 58 -0.18 -14.24 -1.79
C GLN A 58 -0.02 -13.22 -2.90
N TRP A 59 0.29 -11.98 -2.52
CA TRP A 59 0.59 -10.93 -3.48
C TRP A 59 2.08 -10.64 -3.51
N LYS A 60 2.52 -9.56 -2.86
CA LYS A 60 3.92 -9.11 -2.85
C LYS A 60 4.27 -8.43 -1.54
N THR A 61 5.57 -8.36 -1.28
CA THR A 61 6.16 -7.53 -0.23
C THR A 61 6.69 -6.26 -0.86
N ALA A 62 6.47 -5.11 -0.22
CA ALA A 62 7.02 -3.83 -0.63
C ALA A 62 7.94 -3.31 0.47
N HIS A 63 9.14 -2.85 0.08
CA HIS A 63 10.06 -2.20 1.01
C HIS A 63 9.88 -0.70 0.90
N LEU A 64 9.43 -0.08 1.98
CA LEU A 64 9.15 1.34 2.03
C LEU A 64 10.34 2.05 2.67
N GLY A 65 11.09 2.81 1.86
CA GLY A 65 12.17 3.65 2.37
C GLY A 65 11.63 4.71 3.35
N PRO A 66 12.40 5.09 4.39
CA PRO A 66 11.97 6.10 5.35
C PRO A 66 11.69 7.45 4.71
N ASP A 67 12.37 7.78 3.61
CA ASP A 67 12.17 8.96 2.76
C ASP A 67 10.74 9.09 2.22
N LEU A 68 10.05 7.97 1.97
CA LEU A 68 8.64 7.98 1.54
C LEU A 68 7.69 8.52 2.61
N PHE A 69 8.12 8.56 3.88
CA PHE A 69 7.34 9.02 5.03
C PHE A 69 7.76 10.41 5.53
N LEU A 70 8.80 11.00 4.95
CA LEU A 70 9.31 12.31 5.33
C LEU A 70 8.73 13.33 4.36
N HIS A 71 7.66 14.06 4.75
CA HIS A 71 7.41 15.46 4.38
C HIS A 71 6.07 16.00 4.95
N HIS A 72 6.14 16.83 6.01
CA HIS A 72 5.52 18.18 6.10
C HIS A 72 6.00 19.02 7.32
N THR A 73 7.21 18.83 7.86
CA THR A 73 7.87 19.79 8.77
C THR A 73 9.35 19.44 8.93
N ASP A 74 10.22 20.03 8.12
CA ASP A 74 11.65 20.23 8.43
C ASP A 74 12.07 21.64 7.94
N ASN A 75 11.20 22.63 8.18
CA ASN A 75 11.59 24.03 8.24
C ASN A 75 11.46 24.45 9.71
N ALA A 76 12.50 24.19 10.49
CA ALA A 76 12.78 24.89 11.73
C ALA A 76 13.71 26.06 11.44
#